data_AF-A0A8H8UCD2-F1
#
_entry.id   AF-A0A8H8UCD2-F1
#
_cell.length_a   1.000
_cell.length_b   1.000
_cell.length_c   1.000
_cell.angle_alpha   90.00
_cell.angle_beta   90.00
_cell.angle_gamma   90.00
#
_symmetry.space_group_name_H-M   'P 1'
#
loop_
_entity.id
_entity.type
_entity.pdbx_description
1 polymer ?
#
loop_
_entity_poly.entity_id
_entity_poly.type
_entity_poly.pdbx_seq_one_letter_code
_entity_poly.pdbx_strand_id
1 'polypeptide(L)'
;MWLSPWLPLTLLIAASSNASTLPLNCAPNNGTMTTPSFGTTDAVFTACAQITINSSPSAVYDVLLDFPDYPAWNTFVYSVDLPSNVSSAEDVYVGMPMKLHTSGLLLGINSTSDERITFLEPGAVPPFVAWRYDEGALVGVLMNAEHVTVLEDLGDGTTNCVSWETYYGAGALLTLTLMANLQTEFQNQVSDLKGRVEGLAT
;
A
#
# COMPACT_ATOMS: atom_id res chain seq x y z
N MET A 1 -3.77 -63.36 -8.68
CA MET A 1 -4.12 -62.37 -9.72
C MET A 1 -4.91 -61.26 -9.03
N TRP A 2 -4.22 -60.24 -8.52
CA TRP A 2 -4.81 -59.11 -7.81
C TRP A 2 -4.50 -57.86 -8.64
N LEU A 3 -5.56 -57.17 -9.07
CA LEU A 3 -5.49 -55.95 -9.87
C LEU A 3 -5.22 -54.76 -8.94
N SER A 4 -4.08 -54.09 -9.12
CA SER A 4 -3.85 -52.75 -8.55
C SER A 4 -4.63 -51.72 -9.38
N PRO A 5 -5.50 -50.90 -8.78
CA PRO A 5 -6.09 -49.77 -9.47
C PRO A 5 -5.11 -48.59 -9.45
N TRP A 6 -5.07 -47.90 -10.58
CA TRP A 6 -4.28 -46.72 -10.85
C TRP A 6 -4.69 -45.56 -9.92
N LEU A 7 -3.70 -44.83 -9.39
CA LEU A 7 -3.90 -43.51 -8.82
C LEU A 7 -3.85 -42.48 -9.97
N PRO A 8 -4.89 -41.64 -10.16
CA PRO A 8 -4.81 -40.55 -11.12
C PRO A 8 -3.93 -39.43 -10.57
N LEU A 9 -3.09 -38.90 -11.46
CA LEU A 9 -2.28 -37.71 -11.33
C LEU A 9 -3.16 -36.54 -10.87
N THR A 10 -2.90 -36.00 -9.68
CA THR A 10 -3.63 -34.86 -9.14
C THR A 10 -3.40 -33.65 -10.04
N LEU A 11 -4.48 -33.18 -10.67
CA LEU A 11 -4.52 -31.95 -11.45
C LEU A 11 -4.25 -30.78 -10.48
N LEU A 12 -3.11 -30.10 -10.62
CA LEU A 12 -2.90 -28.81 -9.96
C LEU A 12 -3.91 -27.82 -10.53
N ILE A 13 -4.94 -27.49 -9.75
CA ILE A 13 -5.85 -26.40 -10.05
C ILE A 13 -5.03 -25.12 -9.86
N ALA A 14 -4.68 -24.44 -10.95
CA ALA A 14 -4.15 -23.09 -10.89
C ALA A 14 -5.17 -22.21 -10.18
N ALA A 15 -4.78 -21.58 -9.08
CA ALA A 15 -5.60 -20.57 -8.42
C ALA A 15 -5.87 -19.45 -9.44
N SER A 16 -7.14 -19.16 -9.68
CA SER A 16 -7.52 -18.01 -10.50
C SER A 16 -7.12 -16.74 -9.76
N SER A 17 -6.06 -16.08 -10.21
CA SER A 17 -5.73 -14.73 -9.77
C SER A 17 -6.85 -13.79 -10.20
N ASN A 18 -7.46 -13.07 -9.26
CA ASN A 18 -8.45 -12.05 -9.61
C ASN A 18 -7.73 -10.86 -10.24
N ALA A 19 -8.16 -10.47 -11.44
CA ALA A 19 -7.67 -9.25 -12.06
C ALA A 19 -8.12 -8.04 -11.22
N SER A 20 -7.18 -7.20 -10.81
CA SER A 20 -7.51 -5.96 -10.13
C SER A 20 -8.00 -4.93 -11.14
N THR A 21 -9.02 -4.15 -10.78
CA THR A 21 -9.49 -3.00 -11.59
C THR A 21 -8.82 -1.69 -11.18
N LEU A 22 -7.79 -1.76 -10.34
CA LEU A 22 -7.10 -0.59 -9.82
C LEU A 22 -6.22 0.07 -10.88
N PRO A 23 -6.04 1.41 -10.81
CA PRO A 23 -5.20 2.11 -11.77
C PRO A 23 -3.73 1.67 -11.69
N LEU A 24 -3.10 1.58 -12.86
CA LEU A 24 -1.67 1.26 -13.02
C LEU A 24 -0.79 2.49 -13.25
N ASN A 25 -1.40 3.68 -13.22
CA ASN A 25 -0.73 4.95 -13.43
C ASN A 25 -1.36 6.01 -12.52
N CYS A 26 -0.53 6.95 -12.06
CA CYS A 26 -1.05 8.14 -11.38
C CYS A 26 -1.99 8.91 -12.31
N ALA A 27 -3.09 9.43 -11.76
CA ALA A 27 -4.04 10.22 -12.54
C ALA A 27 -3.37 11.50 -13.09
N PRO A 28 -3.62 11.87 -14.35
CA PRO A 28 -3.08 13.10 -14.91
C PRO A 28 -3.72 14.33 -14.26
N ASN A 29 -2.99 15.46 -14.24
CA ASN A 29 -3.48 16.77 -13.81
C ASN A 29 -4.14 16.78 -12.42
N ASN A 30 -3.56 16.06 -11.45
CA ASN A 30 -4.08 15.96 -10.07
C ASN A 30 -5.51 15.39 -9.98
N GLY A 31 -5.86 14.48 -10.89
CA GLY A 31 -7.14 13.76 -10.82
C GLY A 31 -7.24 12.87 -9.58
N THR A 32 -8.47 12.54 -9.17
CA THR A 32 -8.71 11.59 -8.08
C THR A 32 -8.55 10.16 -8.56
N MET A 33 -8.02 9.30 -7.69
CA MET A 33 -7.87 7.86 -7.96
C MET A 33 -8.84 7.04 -7.13
N THR A 34 -9.38 5.98 -7.74
CA THR A 34 -10.28 5.06 -7.04
C THR A 34 -9.55 4.27 -5.98
N THR A 35 -10.24 3.95 -4.89
CA THR A 35 -9.74 3.05 -3.85
C THR A 35 -10.71 1.86 -3.68
N PRO A 36 -10.25 0.68 -3.24
CA PRO A 36 -11.10 -0.49 -3.10
C PRO A 36 -12.29 -0.30 -2.15
N SER A 37 -12.12 0.43 -1.04
CA SER A 37 -13.17 0.61 -0.03
C SER A 37 -14.18 1.69 -0.40
N PHE A 38 -13.73 2.78 -1.02
CA PHE A 38 -14.53 4.00 -1.15
C PHE A 38 -14.81 4.41 -2.60
N GLY A 39 -14.13 3.82 -3.59
CA GLY A 39 -14.26 4.25 -4.98
C GLY A 39 -13.77 5.68 -5.19
N THR A 40 -14.47 6.45 -6.02
CA THR A 40 -14.20 7.89 -6.26
C THR A 40 -15.33 8.81 -5.81
N THR A 41 -16.43 8.25 -5.29
CA THR A 41 -17.54 9.05 -4.78
C THR A 41 -17.07 9.88 -3.58
N ASP A 42 -17.36 11.18 -3.60
CA ASP A 42 -16.95 12.16 -2.57
C ASP A 42 -15.43 12.28 -2.35
N ALA A 43 -14.62 11.79 -3.29
CA ALA A 43 -13.17 12.01 -3.31
C ALA A 43 -12.89 13.51 -3.54
N VAL A 44 -12.06 14.09 -2.69
CA VAL A 44 -11.68 15.51 -2.75
C VAL A 44 -10.39 15.67 -3.54
N PHE A 45 -9.35 14.91 -3.21
CA PHE A 45 -8.07 14.91 -3.92
C PHE A 45 -7.29 13.61 -3.68
N THR A 46 -6.24 13.40 -4.47
CA THR A 46 -5.31 12.27 -4.34
C THR A 46 -3.88 12.78 -4.39
N ALA A 47 -3.02 12.23 -3.52
CA ALA A 47 -1.56 12.28 -3.70
C ALA A 47 -1.11 10.94 -4.29
N CYS A 48 -0.27 10.95 -5.32
CA CYS A 48 0.15 9.72 -6.00
C CYS A 48 1.62 9.78 -6.43
N ALA A 49 2.35 8.70 -6.20
CA ALA A 49 3.69 8.51 -6.73
C ALA A 49 3.78 7.19 -7.52
N GLN A 50 4.58 7.21 -8.57
CA GLN A 50 4.79 6.08 -9.45
C GLN A 50 6.29 5.97 -9.77
N ILE A 51 6.83 4.77 -9.64
CA ILE A 51 8.25 4.51 -9.90
C ILE A 51 8.48 3.06 -10.36
N THR A 52 9.48 2.86 -11.21
CA THR A 52 9.95 1.51 -11.57
C THR A 52 11.01 1.05 -10.57
N ILE A 53 10.81 -0.14 -9.99
CA ILE A 53 11.73 -0.80 -9.06
C ILE A 53 12.35 -2.02 -9.75
N ASN A 54 13.66 -2.16 -9.71
CA ASN A 54 14.42 -3.26 -10.29
C ASN A 54 14.39 -4.49 -9.37
N SER A 55 13.19 -5.02 -9.16
CA SER A 55 12.92 -6.23 -8.39
C SER A 55 11.55 -6.79 -8.75
N SER A 56 11.27 -8.03 -8.35
CA SER A 56 9.96 -8.66 -8.58
C SER A 56 8.86 -8.03 -7.71
N PRO A 57 7.58 -8.09 -8.13
CA PRO A 57 6.49 -7.58 -7.31
C PRO A 57 6.44 -8.21 -5.93
N SER A 58 6.77 -9.50 -5.81
CA SER A 58 6.79 -10.21 -4.52
C SER A 58 7.81 -9.61 -3.55
N ALA A 59 9.04 -9.34 -4.00
CA ALA A 59 10.07 -8.77 -3.15
C ALA A 59 9.74 -7.33 -2.72
N VAL A 60 9.13 -6.55 -3.63
CA VAL A 60 8.62 -5.21 -3.28
C VAL A 60 7.48 -5.31 -2.26
N TYR A 61 6.56 -6.27 -2.44
CA TYR A 61 5.42 -6.51 -1.55
C TYR A 61 5.87 -6.88 -0.13
N ASP A 62 6.84 -7.77 -0.01
CA ASP A 62 7.37 -8.22 1.29
C ASP A 62 8.00 -7.05 2.06
N VAL A 63 8.83 -6.22 1.40
CA VAL A 63 9.42 -5.02 2.04
C VAL A 63 8.35 -3.98 2.39
N LEU A 64 7.35 -3.80 1.53
CA LEU A 64 6.24 -2.87 1.75
C LEU A 64 5.36 -3.29 2.93
N LEU A 65 5.30 -4.58 3.28
CA LEU A 65 4.54 -5.05 4.44
C LEU A 65 5.37 -5.20 5.71
N ASP A 66 6.68 -5.04 5.65
CA ASP A 66 7.56 -5.17 6.81
C ASP A 66 7.54 -3.91 7.69
N PHE A 67 6.36 -3.58 8.23
CA PHE A 67 6.14 -2.43 9.10
C PHE A 67 7.07 -2.37 10.33
N PRO A 68 7.50 -3.49 10.94
CA PRO A 68 8.52 -3.44 12.00
C PRO A 68 9.84 -2.80 11.55
N ASP A 69 10.23 -2.96 10.29
CA ASP A 69 11.47 -2.41 9.72
C ASP A 69 11.24 -1.16 8.86
N TYR A 70 10.02 -0.64 8.75
CA TYR A 70 9.69 0.60 8.03
C TYR A 70 10.64 1.76 8.36
N PRO A 71 10.90 2.07 9.65
CA PRO A 71 11.78 3.18 10.01
C PRO A 71 13.23 3.04 9.55
N ALA A 72 13.67 1.83 9.17
CA ALA A 72 15.03 1.60 8.69
C ALA A 72 15.26 2.15 7.27
N TRP A 73 14.19 2.38 6.51
CA TRP A 73 14.29 2.87 5.13
C TRP A 73 13.37 4.05 4.82
N ASN A 74 12.20 4.15 5.45
CA ASN A 74 11.21 5.19 5.15
C ASN A 74 11.55 6.49 5.88
N THR A 75 11.94 7.52 5.14
CA THR A 75 12.30 8.83 5.73
C THR A 75 11.10 9.64 6.24
N PHE A 76 9.90 9.34 5.74
CA PHE A 76 8.66 10.01 6.17
C PHE A 76 8.08 9.38 7.44
N VAL A 77 8.06 8.04 7.52
CA VAL A 77 7.54 7.26 8.66
C VAL A 77 8.71 6.79 9.54
N TYR A 78 8.97 7.51 10.63
CA TYR A 78 10.12 7.22 11.50
C TYR A 78 9.81 6.24 12.64
N SER A 79 8.55 5.88 12.87
CA SER A 79 8.15 4.85 13.84
C SER A 79 6.76 4.30 13.50
N VAL A 80 6.50 3.05 13.88
CA VAL A 80 5.19 2.41 13.74
C VAL A 80 4.85 1.70 15.05
N ASP A 81 3.68 2.01 15.63
CA ASP A 81 3.16 1.21 16.73
C ASP A 81 2.35 0.04 16.15
N LEU A 82 2.73 -1.18 16.52
CA LEU A 82 2.14 -2.42 16.02
C LEU A 82 1.60 -3.30 17.16
N PRO A 83 0.63 -4.18 16.87
CA PRO A 83 0.27 -5.26 17.79
C PRO A 83 1.48 -6.12 18.14
N SER A 84 1.56 -6.60 19.38
CA SER A 84 2.73 -7.35 19.88
C SER A 84 3.00 -8.67 19.16
N ASN A 85 2.04 -9.17 18.38
CA ASN A 85 2.16 -10.39 17.59
C ASN A 85 2.65 -10.14 16.16
N VAL A 86 3.03 -8.91 15.82
CA VAL A 86 3.53 -8.52 14.49
C VAL A 86 5.02 -8.24 14.58
N SER A 87 5.81 -9.11 13.96
CA SER A 87 7.27 -9.08 13.99
C SER A 87 7.93 -9.10 12.62
N SER A 88 7.15 -9.39 11.57
CA SER A 88 7.58 -9.32 10.17
C SER A 88 6.37 -9.08 9.24
N ALA A 89 6.63 -8.95 7.94
CA ALA A 89 5.62 -8.91 6.89
C ALA A 89 4.63 -10.10 6.92
N GLU A 90 5.07 -11.30 7.33
CA GLU A 90 4.24 -12.50 7.37
C GLU A 90 3.15 -12.44 8.45
N ASP A 91 3.35 -11.62 9.48
CA ASP A 91 2.41 -11.46 10.59
C ASP A 91 1.30 -10.44 10.29
N VAL A 92 1.36 -9.74 9.16
CA VAL A 92 0.39 -8.70 8.78
C VAL A 92 -0.95 -9.32 8.38
N TYR A 93 -2.06 -8.76 8.85
CA TYR A 93 -3.41 -9.27 8.60
C TYR A 93 -4.43 -8.16 8.30
N VAL A 94 -5.50 -8.51 7.57
CA VAL A 94 -6.61 -7.58 7.31
C VAL A 94 -7.31 -7.21 8.61
N GLY A 95 -7.51 -5.91 8.83
CA GLY A 95 -8.05 -5.36 10.06
C GLY A 95 -7.00 -5.07 11.14
N MET A 96 -5.71 -5.32 10.86
CA MET A 96 -4.62 -4.95 11.77
C MET A 96 -4.60 -3.43 11.97
N PRO A 97 -4.70 -2.95 13.23
CA PRO A 97 -4.48 -1.55 13.54
C PRO A 97 -2.98 -1.25 13.55
N MET A 98 -2.60 -0.06 13.10
CA MET A 98 -1.24 0.45 13.21
C MET A 98 -1.27 1.94 13.45
N LYS A 99 -0.29 2.49 14.17
CA LYS A 99 -0.12 3.94 14.28
C LYS A 99 1.17 4.34 13.59
N LEU A 100 1.05 5.13 12.54
CA LEU A 100 2.21 5.68 11.84
C LEU A 100 2.63 6.97 12.54
N HIS A 101 3.92 7.08 12.88
CA HIS A 101 4.52 8.31 13.35
C HIS A 101 5.33 8.92 12.21
N THR A 102 4.95 10.12 11.79
CA THR A 102 5.52 10.76 10.60
C THR A 102 6.21 12.07 10.93
N SER A 103 7.24 12.40 10.16
CA SER A 103 7.95 13.71 10.23
C SER A 103 7.02 14.90 9.95
N GLY A 104 5.79 14.61 9.53
CA GLY A 104 4.68 15.52 9.27
C GLY A 104 4.86 16.37 8.03
N LEU A 105 3.76 17.00 7.61
CA LEU A 105 3.73 17.75 6.35
C LEU A 105 4.22 19.20 6.51
N LEU A 106 4.31 19.69 7.74
CA LEU A 106 4.84 21.01 8.07
C LEU A 106 6.22 20.85 8.68
N LEU A 107 7.21 21.56 8.13
CA LEU A 107 8.61 21.42 8.52
C LEU A 107 8.78 21.53 10.04
N GLY A 108 9.30 20.46 10.65
CA GLY A 108 9.57 20.39 12.10
C GLY A 108 8.36 20.09 12.98
N ILE A 109 7.21 19.74 12.41
CA ILE A 109 6.00 19.33 13.14
C ILE A 109 5.71 17.87 12.84
N ASN A 110 6.07 16.98 13.77
CA ASN A 110 5.70 15.57 13.67
C ASN A 110 4.18 15.39 13.79
N SER A 111 3.66 14.35 13.16
CA SER A 111 2.26 13.93 13.27
C SER A 111 2.14 12.43 13.48
N THR A 112 0.96 12.00 13.89
CA THR A 112 0.60 10.58 13.97
C THR A 112 -0.67 10.33 13.19
N SER A 113 -0.81 9.13 12.63
CA SER A 113 -2.04 8.67 12.01
C SER A 113 -2.40 7.28 12.51
N ASP A 114 -3.63 7.10 12.97
CA ASP A 114 -4.18 5.78 13.25
C ASP A 114 -4.67 5.18 11.93
N GLU A 115 -4.17 4.00 11.58
CA GLU A 115 -4.41 3.32 10.31
C GLU A 115 -4.89 1.89 10.53
N ARG A 116 -5.56 1.33 9.52
CA ARG A 116 -6.00 -0.06 9.53
C ARG A 116 -5.82 -0.70 8.17
N ILE A 117 -5.18 -1.88 8.12
CA ILE A 117 -5.07 -2.69 6.90
C ILE A 117 -6.47 -3.09 6.41
N THR A 118 -6.78 -2.78 5.15
CA THR A 118 -8.07 -3.10 4.52
C THR A 118 -7.96 -4.22 3.50
N PHE A 119 -6.86 -4.30 2.75
CA PHE A 119 -6.64 -5.33 1.73
C PHE A 119 -5.21 -5.85 1.72
N LEU A 120 -5.07 -7.17 1.58
CA LEU A 120 -3.80 -7.89 1.37
C LEU A 120 -4.02 -8.88 0.22
N GLU A 121 -3.69 -8.46 -0.99
CA GLU A 121 -3.96 -9.21 -2.21
C GLU A 121 -2.65 -9.55 -2.97
N PRO A 122 -1.75 -10.38 -2.39
CA PRO A 122 -0.49 -10.76 -3.04
C PRO A 122 -0.68 -11.63 -4.28
N GLY A 123 -1.85 -12.28 -4.42
CA GLY A 123 -2.21 -13.13 -5.55
C GLY A 123 -3.11 -12.47 -6.60
N ALA A 124 -3.49 -11.20 -6.42
CA ALA A 124 -4.16 -10.44 -7.47
C ALA A 124 -3.20 -10.17 -8.62
N VAL A 125 -3.73 -9.87 -9.80
CA VAL A 125 -2.93 -9.48 -10.97
C VAL A 125 -3.38 -8.10 -11.43
N PRO A 126 -2.59 -7.03 -11.16
CA PRO A 126 -1.38 -7.01 -10.31
C PRO A 126 -1.66 -7.19 -8.79
N PRO A 127 -0.66 -7.63 -8.00
CA PRO A 127 -0.72 -7.62 -6.54
C PRO A 127 -0.94 -6.21 -5.98
N PHE A 128 -1.67 -6.13 -4.86
CA PHE A 128 -1.84 -4.85 -4.17
C PHE A 128 -2.08 -5.00 -2.66
N VAL A 129 -1.85 -3.89 -1.95
CA VAL A 129 -2.18 -3.71 -0.54
C VAL A 129 -2.93 -2.38 -0.39
N ALA A 130 -3.82 -2.31 0.59
CA ALA A 130 -4.40 -1.06 1.02
C ALA A 130 -4.57 -0.99 2.54
N TRP A 131 -4.48 0.21 3.07
CA TRP A 131 -4.86 0.55 4.44
C TRP A 131 -5.56 1.91 4.46
N ARG A 132 -6.35 2.14 5.49
CA ARG A 132 -7.13 3.38 5.62
C ARG A 132 -6.95 4.02 6.97
N TYR A 133 -7.15 5.33 6.97
CA TYR A 133 -7.24 6.14 8.15
C TYR A 133 -8.39 5.67 9.07
N ASP A 134 -8.11 5.57 10.38
CA ASP A 134 -8.97 4.92 11.38
C ASP A 134 -9.03 5.71 12.72
N GLU A 135 -9.31 7.02 12.66
CA GLU A 135 -9.54 7.85 13.87
C GLU A 135 -10.94 7.67 14.52
N GLY A 136 -11.61 6.54 14.25
CA GLY A 136 -12.89 6.20 14.82
C GLY A 136 -14.09 6.97 14.24
N ALA A 137 -15.30 6.53 14.61
CA ALA A 137 -16.54 6.89 13.91
C ALA A 137 -16.91 8.38 13.93
N LEU A 138 -16.41 9.17 14.88
CA LEU A 138 -16.74 10.60 14.96
C LEU A 138 -15.85 11.47 14.05
N VAL A 139 -14.56 11.14 13.93
CA VAL A 139 -13.61 11.85 13.06
C VAL A 139 -13.66 11.29 11.64
N GLY A 140 -13.83 9.98 11.49
CA GLY A 140 -13.99 9.31 10.19
C GLY A 140 -15.22 9.76 9.38
N VAL A 141 -16.22 10.37 10.01
CA VAL A 141 -17.35 11.01 9.30
C VAL A 141 -16.93 12.33 8.65
N LEU A 142 -15.92 13.01 9.19
CA LEU A 142 -15.43 14.27 8.64
C LEU A 142 -14.38 14.04 7.55
N MET A 143 -13.50 13.05 7.71
CA MET A 143 -12.46 12.72 6.75
C MET A 143 -12.21 11.22 6.71
N ASN A 144 -12.15 10.65 5.50
CA ASN A 144 -11.55 9.34 5.28
C ASN A 144 -10.35 9.50 4.34
N ALA A 145 -9.40 8.60 4.45
CA ALA A 145 -8.33 8.42 3.49
C ALA A 145 -8.06 6.93 3.33
N GLU A 146 -7.76 6.47 2.12
CA GLU A 146 -7.29 5.10 1.88
C GLU A 146 -6.05 5.15 1.00
N HIS A 147 -4.96 4.62 1.54
CA HIS A 147 -3.69 4.40 0.88
C HIS A 147 -3.76 3.07 0.14
N VAL A 148 -3.37 3.07 -1.13
CA VAL A 148 -3.29 1.89 -1.98
C VAL A 148 -1.93 1.83 -2.65
N THR A 149 -1.35 0.64 -2.72
CA THR A 149 -0.15 0.39 -3.52
C THR A 149 -0.35 -0.82 -4.41
N VAL A 150 -0.16 -0.63 -5.70
CA VAL A 150 -0.28 -1.64 -6.75
C VAL A 150 1.09 -1.91 -7.36
N LEU A 151 1.41 -3.19 -7.57
CA LEU A 151 2.71 -3.65 -8.04
C LEU A 151 2.58 -4.44 -9.34
N GLU A 152 2.78 -3.80 -10.48
CA GLU A 152 2.68 -4.43 -11.80
C GLU A 152 4.04 -4.98 -12.25
N ASP A 153 4.09 -6.27 -12.59
CA ASP A 153 5.25 -6.89 -13.23
C ASP A 153 5.39 -6.38 -14.68
N LEU A 154 6.55 -5.81 -15.03
CA LEU A 154 6.84 -5.33 -16.38
C LEU A 154 7.44 -6.42 -17.29
N GLY A 155 7.68 -7.63 -16.77
CA GLY A 155 8.13 -8.80 -17.52
C GLY A 155 9.64 -8.84 -17.81
N ASP A 156 10.39 -7.85 -17.36
CA ASP A 156 11.86 -7.74 -17.48
C ASP A 156 12.58 -7.85 -16.12
N GLY A 157 11.88 -8.33 -15.11
CA GLY A 157 12.38 -8.40 -13.73
C GLY A 157 12.21 -7.09 -12.95
N THR A 158 11.52 -6.10 -13.53
CA THR A 158 11.17 -4.84 -12.86
C THR A 158 9.68 -4.76 -12.53
N THR A 159 9.35 -3.94 -11.53
CA THR A 159 8.00 -3.69 -11.05
C THR A 159 7.65 -2.21 -11.25
N ASN A 160 6.52 -1.92 -11.89
CA ASN A 160 5.87 -0.62 -11.83
C ASN A 160 5.09 -0.52 -10.50
N CYS A 161 5.62 0.27 -9.56
CA CYS A 161 5.00 0.53 -8.26
C CYS A 161 4.21 1.83 -8.34
N VAL A 162 2.90 1.75 -8.12
CA VAL A 162 1.99 2.90 -8.10
C VAL A 162 1.38 2.97 -6.69
N SER A 163 1.69 4.04 -5.96
CA SER A 163 1.26 4.25 -4.58
C SER A 163 0.50 5.57 -4.48
N TRP A 164 -0.71 5.54 -3.94
CA TRP A 164 -1.52 6.74 -3.79
C TRP A 164 -2.38 6.69 -2.55
N GLU A 165 -2.81 7.87 -2.12
CA GLU A 165 -3.85 8.00 -1.11
C GLU A 165 -4.89 9.01 -1.56
N THR A 166 -6.15 8.58 -1.53
CA THR A 166 -7.29 9.42 -1.86
C THR A 166 -7.97 9.86 -0.58
N TYR A 167 -8.25 11.16 -0.48
CA TYR A 167 -8.89 11.78 0.67
C TYR A 167 -10.34 12.13 0.35
N TYR A 168 -11.23 11.90 1.31
CA TYR A 168 -12.68 12.00 1.17
C TYR A 168 -13.29 12.88 2.26
N GLY A 169 -14.43 13.49 1.96
CA GLY A 169 -15.22 14.23 2.95
C GLY A 169 -14.74 15.65 3.22
N ALA A 170 -15.52 16.42 3.97
CA ALA A 170 -15.29 17.85 4.17
C ALA A 170 -13.98 18.17 4.92
N GLY A 171 -13.51 17.28 5.79
CA GLY A 171 -12.25 17.41 6.51
C GLY A 171 -11.03 17.33 5.59
N ALA A 172 -11.13 16.63 4.44
CA ALA A 172 -10.06 16.57 3.45
C ALA A 172 -9.73 17.94 2.85
N LEU A 173 -10.64 18.92 2.89
CA LEU A 173 -10.37 20.28 2.40
C LEU A 173 -9.29 21.00 3.21
N LEU A 174 -9.10 20.64 4.49
CA LEU A 174 -8.01 21.18 5.30
C LEU A 174 -6.67 20.58 4.86
N THR A 175 -6.63 19.26 4.68
CA THR A 175 -5.45 18.52 4.21
C THR A 175 -5.05 18.90 2.79
N LEU A 176 -6.03 19.27 1.94
CA LEU A 176 -5.79 19.74 0.57
C LEU A 176 -4.82 20.94 0.53
N THR A 177 -4.82 21.80 1.55
CA THR A 177 -3.87 22.93 1.64
C THR A 177 -2.41 22.50 1.76
N LEU A 178 -2.17 21.26 2.19
CA LEU A 178 -0.86 20.62 2.35
C LEU A 178 -0.55 19.63 1.21
N MET A 179 -1.38 19.58 0.15
CA MET A 179 -1.27 18.60 -0.93
C MET A 179 0.13 18.56 -1.56
N ALA A 180 0.78 19.70 -1.77
CA ALA A 180 2.11 19.74 -2.37
C ALA A 180 3.15 19.01 -1.49
N ASN A 181 3.10 19.23 -0.18
CA ASN A 181 3.98 18.57 0.78
C ASN A 181 3.67 17.07 0.85
N LEU A 182 2.38 16.71 0.92
CA LEU A 182 1.98 15.31 0.91
C LEU A 182 2.43 14.59 -0.36
N GLN A 183 2.30 15.24 -1.51
CA GLN A 183 2.75 14.72 -2.79
C GLN A 183 4.27 14.47 -2.81
N THR A 184 5.06 15.34 -2.17
CA THR A 184 6.49 15.12 -1.97
C THR A 184 6.76 13.91 -1.07
N GLU A 185 6.02 13.74 0.02
CA GLU A 185 6.24 12.59 0.92
C GLU A 185 5.85 11.25 0.27
N PHE A 186 4.83 11.22 -0.59
CA PHE A 186 4.54 10.04 -1.41
C PHE A 186 5.68 9.71 -2.38
N GLN A 187 6.31 10.72 -2.97
CA GLN A 187 7.48 10.53 -3.84
C GLN A 187 8.69 10.03 -3.07
N ASN A 188 8.93 10.58 -1.88
CA ASN A 188 10.01 10.14 -0.98
C ASN A 188 9.80 8.68 -0.58
N GLN A 189 8.60 8.30 -0.13
CA GLN A 189 8.31 6.94 0.30
C GLN A 189 8.58 5.90 -0.79
N VAL A 190 8.10 6.11 -2.02
CA VAL A 190 8.35 5.14 -3.11
C VAL A 190 9.81 5.13 -3.55
N SER A 191 10.51 6.27 -3.46
CA SER A 191 11.95 6.35 -3.73
C SER A 191 12.76 5.58 -2.69
N ASP A 192 12.40 5.73 -1.42
CA ASP A 192 13.04 5.02 -0.30
C ASP A 192 12.77 3.52 -0.38
N LEU A 193 11.53 3.12 -0.71
CA LEU A 193 11.17 1.72 -0.95
C LEU A 193 12.01 1.11 -2.09
N LYS A 194 12.14 1.84 -3.21
CA LYS A 194 13.01 1.44 -4.32
C LYS A 194 14.45 1.22 -3.82
N GLY A 195 15.01 2.20 -3.12
CA GLY A 195 16.37 2.12 -2.59
C GLY A 195 16.57 0.92 -1.66
N ARG A 196 15.60 0.65 -0.78
CA ARG A 196 15.62 -0.50 0.12
C ARG A 196 15.59 -1.82 -0.64
N VAL A 197 14.61 -2.01 -1.54
CA VAL A 197 14.42 -3.27 -2.26
C VAL A 197 15.62 -3.56 -3.17
N GLU A 198 16.10 -2.57 -3.91
CA GLU A 198 17.23 -2.74 -4.83
C GLU A 198 18.56 -2.98 -4.09
N GLY A 199 18.72 -2.41 -2.90
CA GLY A 199 19.89 -2.65 -2.05
C GLY A 199 19.93 -4.03 -1.40
N LEU A 200 18.79 -4.75 -1.33
CA LEU A 200 18.75 -6.15 -0.86
C LEU A 200 19.10 -7.15 -1.97
N ALA A 201 19.01 -6.74 -3.24
CA ALA A 201 19.29 -7.59 -4.40
C ALA A 201 20.78 -7.63 -4.78
N THR A 202 21.64 -6.86 -4.11
CA THR A 202 23.10 -6.80 -4.28
C THR A 202 23.84 -7.66 -3.27
#